data_AF-J7MDL2-F1
#
_entry.id   AF-J7MDL2-F1
#
_cell.length_a   1.000
_cell.length_b   1.000
_cell.length_c   1.000
_cell.angle_alpha   90.00
_cell.angle_beta   90.00
_cell.angle_gamma   90.00
#
_symmetry.space_group_name_H-M   'P 1'
#
loop_
_entity.id
_entity.type
_entity.pdbx_description
1 polymer ?
#
loop_
_entity_poly.entity_id
_entity_poly.type
_entity_poly.pdbx_seq_one_letter_code
_entity_poly.pdbx_strand_id
1 'polypeptide(L)'
;MFSLINRSDPVLEAAGLRTPAAISSSRAFDIVIATLAIFLMAGSFHIHFMLLAGDWDFWVDWKDRQFWVSITPIVAIVFPAAAQAWLWRMFRVPFGATFVVLCLILAEWVSRIFAFHGWVYFPYSLVWPATLLPGAIVLDMVLLLTRSWLFTGIFGAWAFGLMFYPSNWPMLAAYRVPAEHMGQMATVGDLIGYHFIRSATPEYLRYIERGTLRTFGGESALIASFFAAFMCSMVYFLFWHVGVLASKIHYLPNQMKKFMGMGGMKETDTFTGHQVPSELEGARS
;
A
#
# COMPACT_ATOMS: atom_id res chain seq x y z
N MET A 1 -8.53 -10.41 16.72
CA MET A 1 -8.82 -9.43 17.80
C MET A 1 -10.08 -9.77 18.62
N PHE A 2 -10.62 -11.00 18.59
CA PHE A 2 -11.92 -11.33 19.22
C PHE A 2 -11.93 -12.61 20.10
N SER A 3 -10.91 -12.86 20.94
CA SER A 3 -10.97 -14.00 21.88
C SER A 3 -10.15 -13.84 23.18
N LEU A 4 -9.30 -12.82 23.34
CA LEU A 4 -8.52 -12.66 24.58
C LEU A 4 -9.31 -12.08 25.76
N ILE A 5 -10.60 -11.78 25.60
CA ILE A 5 -11.45 -11.20 26.66
C ILE A 5 -11.81 -12.22 27.75
N ASN A 6 -11.63 -13.53 27.52
CA ASN A 6 -12.12 -14.59 28.41
C ASN A 6 -11.09 -15.23 29.35
N ARG A 7 -9.87 -14.68 29.48
CA ARG A 7 -8.98 -15.02 30.60
C ARG A 7 -9.21 -14.01 31.72
N SER A 8 -9.53 -14.47 32.93
CA SER A 8 -9.61 -13.65 34.14
C SER A 8 -8.21 -13.11 34.46
N ASP A 9 -7.86 -11.97 33.85
CA ASP A 9 -6.62 -11.27 34.15
C ASP A 9 -6.88 -10.35 35.36
N PRO A 10 -6.41 -10.70 36.58
CA PRO A 10 -6.72 -9.97 37.80
C PRO A 10 -6.27 -8.50 37.74
N VAL A 11 -5.30 -8.19 36.88
CA VAL A 11 -4.78 -6.85 36.63
C VAL A 11 -5.83 -5.95 35.95
N LEU A 12 -6.59 -6.47 34.99
CA LEU A 12 -7.61 -5.69 34.26
C LEU A 12 -8.85 -5.39 35.12
N GLU A 13 -9.14 -6.29 36.05
CA GLU A 13 -10.21 -6.13 37.04
C GLU A 13 -9.79 -5.14 38.14
N ALA A 14 -8.55 -5.24 38.64
CA ALA A 14 -7.97 -4.28 39.59
C ALA A 14 -7.81 -2.86 39.01
N ALA A 15 -7.59 -2.72 37.70
CA ALA A 15 -7.52 -1.43 37.00
C ALA A 15 -8.90 -0.82 36.65
N GLY A 16 -10.01 -1.50 36.95
CA GLY A 16 -11.37 -1.02 36.61
C GLY A 16 -11.70 -1.02 35.11
N LEU A 17 -10.85 -1.64 34.27
CA LEU A 17 -10.93 -1.62 32.81
C LEU A 17 -11.90 -2.65 32.23
N ARG A 18 -12.53 -3.47 33.07
CA ARG A 18 -13.61 -4.41 32.70
C ARG A 18 -15.03 -3.86 32.86
N THR A 19 -15.18 -2.61 33.27
CA THR A 19 -16.50 -1.99 33.32
C THR A 19 -17.12 -1.89 31.92
N PRO A 20 -18.46 -2.00 31.77
CA PRO A 20 -19.12 -1.82 30.47
C PRO A 20 -18.75 -0.50 29.80
N ALA A 21 -18.53 0.55 30.60
CA ALA A 21 -18.05 1.85 30.13
C ALA A 21 -16.62 1.78 29.55
N ALA A 22 -15.67 1.12 30.20
CA ALA A 22 -14.31 0.97 29.71
C ALA A 22 -14.25 0.16 28.40
N ILE A 23 -15.05 -0.89 28.28
CA ILE A 23 -15.17 -1.68 27.04
C ILE A 23 -15.74 -0.81 25.91
N SER A 24 -16.79 -0.04 26.18
CA SER A 24 -17.38 0.88 25.21
C SER A 24 -16.38 1.95 24.75
N SER A 25 -15.65 2.57 25.67
CA SER A 25 -14.60 3.55 25.36
C SER A 25 -13.46 2.95 24.55
N SER A 26 -13.02 1.73 24.86
CA SER A 26 -12.01 1.02 24.07
C SER A 26 -12.49 0.75 22.63
N ARG A 27 -13.77 0.38 22.45
CA ARG A 27 -14.33 0.18 21.11
C ARG A 27 -14.48 1.49 20.33
N ALA A 28 -14.87 2.56 21.00
CA ALA A 28 -14.90 3.88 20.37
C ALA A 28 -13.49 4.31 19.92
N PHE A 29 -12.48 4.06 20.75
CA PHE A 29 -11.09 4.34 20.42
C PHE A 29 -10.57 3.49 19.24
N ASP A 30 -10.89 2.19 19.21
CA ASP A 30 -10.58 1.31 18.08
C ASP A 30 -11.16 1.87 16.76
N ILE A 31 -12.40 2.35 16.77
CA ILE A 31 -13.07 2.94 15.60
C ILE A 31 -12.36 4.21 15.16
N VAL A 32 -12.05 5.12 16.09
CA VAL A 32 -11.35 6.38 15.75
C VAL A 32 -9.99 6.10 15.12
N ILE A 33 -9.20 5.18 15.69
CA ILE A 33 -7.91 4.79 15.11
C ILE A 33 -8.09 4.17 13.73
N ALA A 34 -9.04 3.25 13.58
CA ALA A 34 -9.28 2.58 12.31
C ALA A 34 -9.68 3.59 11.22
N THR A 35 -10.58 4.52 11.53
CA THR A 35 -10.99 5.58 10.60
C THR A 35 -9.82 6.47 10.21
N LEU A 36 -9.01 6.92 11.18
CA LEU A 36 -7.83 7.74 10.90
C LEU A 36 -6.79 6.99 10.06
N ALA A 37 -6.56 5.71 10.36
CA ALA A 37 -5.67 4.85 9.60
C ALA A 37 -6.14 4.66 8.15
N ILE A 38 -7.45 4.50 7.91
CA ILE A 38 -8.00 4.39 6.55
C ILE A 38 -7.69 5.64 5.73
N PHE A 39 -8.00 6.84 6.26
CA PHE A 39 -7.75 8.08 5.52
C PHE A 39 -6.27 8.35 5.30
N LEU A 40 -5.44 8.11 6.32
CA LEU A 40 -4.00 8.27 6.22
C LEU A 40 -3.39 7.33 5.17
N MET A 41 -3.73 6.03 5.25
CA MET A 41 -3.18 5.05 4.32
C MET A 41 -3.73 5.24 2.91
N ALA A 42 -5.01 5.54 2.75
CA ALA A 42 -5.60 5.87 1.46
C ALA A 42 -4.90 7.06 0.81
N GLY A 43 -4.74 8.18 1.54
CA GLY A 43 -4.10 9.38 1.00
C GLY A 43 -2.62 9.17 0.68
N SER A 44 -1.84 8.66 1.63
CA SER A 44 -0.40 8.47 1.44
C SER A 44 -0.07 7.43 0.38
N PHE A 45 -0.76 6.29 0.37
CA PHE A 45 -0.50 5.24 -0.62
C PHE A 45 -0.94 5.71 -2.00
N HIS A 46 -2.11 6.35 -2.11
CA HIS A 46 -2.58 6.87 -3.39
C HIS A 46 -1.62 7.90 -3.97
N ILE A 47 -1.10 8.86 -3.19
CA ILE A 47 -0.10 9.84 -3.69
C ILE A 47 1.16 9.13 -4.18
N HIS A 48 1.72 8.22 -3.39
CA HIS A 48 2.92 7.45 -3.78
C HIS A 48 2.71 6.67 -5.07
N PHE A 49 1.61 5.92 -5.15
CA PHE A 49 1.30 5.08 -6.29
C PHE A 49 1.00 5.91 -7.53
N MET A 50 0.20 6.98 -7.38
CA MET A 50 -0.15 7.92 -8.43
C MET A 50 1.08 8.55 -9.08
N LEU A 51 2.06 8.97 -8.28
CA LEU A 51 3.26 9.65 -8.79
C LEU A 51 4.25 8.71 -9.51
N LEU A 52 4.22 7.41 -9.20
CA LEU A 52 5.24 6.46 -9.68
C LEU A 52 4.71 5.45 -10.70
N ALA A 53 3.47 5.01 -10.56
CA ALA A 53 2.81 4.03 -11.42
C ALA A 53 1.44 4.49 -11.93
N GLY A 54 0.98 5.68 -11.51
CA GLY A 54 -0.37 6.18 -11.79
C GLY A 54 -0.67 6.28 -13.27
N ASP A 55 0.29 6.68 -14.10
CA ASP A 55 0.05 6.85 -15.53
C ASP A 55 -0.41 5.55 -16.23
N TRP A 56 0.14 4.39 -15.85
CA TRP A 56 -0.33 3.09 -16.35
C TRP A 56 -1.64 2.66 -15.72
N ASP A 57 -1.90 3.06 -14.48
CA ASP A 57 -3.15 2.75 -13.79
C ASP A 57 -4.33 3.57 -14.35
N PHE A 58 -4.07 4.78 -14.83
CA PHE A 58 -5.10 5.71 -15.28
C PHE A 58 -5.76 5.29 -16.59
N TRP A 59 -5.02 4.66 -17.49
CA TRP A 59 -5.45 4.52 -18.88
C TRP A 59 -5.41 3.08 -19.34
N VAL A 60 -6.50 2.59 -19.92
CA VAL A 60 -6.57 1.21 -20.44
C VAL A 60 -5.58 0.97 -21.57
N ASP A 61 -5.33 1.97 -22.41
CA ASP A 61 -4.40 1.91 -23.54
C ASP A 61 -2.93 1.92 -23.09
N TRP A 62 -2.66 2.17 -21.80
CA TRP A 62 -1.31 2.10 -21.21
C TRP A 62 -1.02 0.77 -20.52
N LYS A 63 -2.03 -0.06 -20.23
CA LYS A 63 -1.90 -1.32 -19.44
C LYS A 63 -1.24 -2.46 -20.21
N ASP A 64 -0.02 -2.26 -20.69
CA ASP A 64 0.73 -3.15 -21.58
C ASP A 64 1.32 -4.39 -20.92
N ARG A 65 2.00 -5.23 -21.70
CA ARG A 65 2.58 -6.48 -21.23
C ARG A 65 3.93 -6.32 -20.54
N GLN A 66 4.64 -5.21 -20.74
CA GLN A 66 5.98 -5.02 -20.23
C GLN A 66 6.02 -4.05 -19.05
N PHE A 67 5.67 -2.79 -19.27
CA PHE A 67 5.90 -1.73 -18.29
C PHE A 67 4.85 -1.71 -17.19
N TRP A 68 3.57 -1.80 -17.54
CA TRP A 68 2.50 -1.90 -16.54
C TRP A 68 2.68 -3.14 -15.65
N VAL A 69 3.02 -4.29 -16.24
CA VAL A 69 3.26 -5.54 -15.50
C VAL A 69 4.49 -5.46 -14.60
N SER A 70 5.54 -4.75 -15.02
CA SER A 70 6.77 -4.62 -14.24
C SER A 70 6.65 -3.59 -13.13
N ILE A 71 6.26 -2.36 -13.47
CA ILE A 71 6.35 -1.18 -12.60
C ILE A 71 5.27 -1.23 -11.52
N THR A 72 4.04 -1.54 -11.90
CA THR A 72 2.87 -1.48 -11.00
C THR A 72 3.05 -2.30 -9.72
N PRO A 73 3.35 -3.62 -9.78
CA PRO A 73 3.55 -4.39 -8.56
C PRO A 73 4.78 -3.95 -7.75
N ILE A 74 5.88 -3.53 -8.40
CA ILE A 74 7.10 -3.06 -7.71
C ILE A 74 6.80 -1.80 -6.89
N VAL A 75 6.07 -0.84 -7.46
CA VAL A 75 5.68 0.38 -6.77
C VAL A 75 4.63 0.09 -5.70
N ALA A 76 3.67 -0.79 -6.01
CA ALA A 76 2.55 -1.10 -5.13
C ALA A 76 2.97 -1.82 -3.86
N ILE A 77 3.99 -2.71 -3.89
CA ILE A 77 4.35 -3.53 -2.71
C ILE A 77 4.99 -2.72 -1.56
N VAL A 78 5.40 -1.48 -1.82
CA VAL A 78 6.00 -0.55 -0.85
C VAL A 78 5.16 -0.40 0.42
N PHE A 79 3.88 -0.01 0.26
CA PHE A 79 2.97 0.21 1.38
C PHE A 79 2.55 -1.11 2.07
N PRO A 80 2.17 -2.18 1.35
CA PRO A 80 1.95 -3.50 1.91
C PRO A 80 3.09 -3.98 2.80
N ALA A 81 4.35 -3.86 2.37
CA ALA A 81 5.50 -4.28 3.16
C ALA A 81 5.65 -3.46 4.45
N ALA A 82 5.52 -2.14 4.37
CA ALA A 82 5.61 -1.26 5.54
C ALA A 82 4.42 -1.44 6.51
N ALA A 83 3.20 -1.59 5.98
CA ALA A 83 2.00 -1.81 6.77
C ALA A 83 1.99 -3.17 7.45
N GLN A 84 2.45 -4.22 6.76
CA GLN A 84 2.67 -5.53 7.38
C GLN A 84 3.71 -5.44 8.50
N ALA A 85 4.84 -4.76 8.29
CA ALA A 85 5.85 -4.58 9.33
C ALA A 85 5.26 -3.92 10.60
N TRP A 86 4.46 -2.87 10.43
CA TRP A 86 3.79 -2.17 11.53
C TRP A 86 2.73 -3.04 12.22
N LEU A 87 1.73 -3.51 11.47
CA LEU A 87 0.57 -4.22 12.01
C LEU A 87 0.93 -5.60 12.58
N TRP A 88 1.86 -6.31 11.95
CA TRP A 88 2.28 -7.63 12.39
C TRP A 88 3.16 -7.56 13.64
N ARG A 89 4.10 -6.61 13.71
CA ARG A 89 5.02 -6.53 14.86
C ARG A 89 4.36 -5.94 16.10
N MET A 90 3.50 -4.93 15.94
CA MET A 90 2.88 -4.22 17.06
C MET A 90 1.61 -4.92 17.56
N PHE A 91 0.75 -5.38 16.64
CA PHE A 91 -0.60 -5.85 16.98
C PHE A 91 -0.87 -7.31 16.60
N ARG A 92 0.07 -7.98 15.93
CA ARG A 92 -0.11 -9.35 15.39
C ARG A 92 -1.34 -9.49 14.50
N VAL A 93 -1.61 -8.45 13.72
CA VAL A 93 -2.75 -8.37 12.81
C VAL A 93 -2.32 -8.86 11.41
N PRO A 94 -2.93 -9.92 10.86
CA PRO A 94 -2.48 -10.57 9.62
C PRO A 94 -3.22 -10.08 8.37
N PHE A 95 -3.56 -8.79 8.29
CA PHE A 95 -4.26 -8.22 7.13
C PHE A 95 -3.63 -6.90 6.66
N GLY A 96 -2.33 -6.70 6.90
CA GLY A 96 -1.69 -5.41 6.65
C GLY A 96 -1.61 -5.04 5.18
N ALA A 97 -1.30 -6.01 4.31
CA ALA A 97 -1.22 -5.78 2.87
C ALA A 97 -2.61 -5.54 2.25
N THR A 98 -3.57 -6.39 2.61
CA THR A 98 -4.95 -6.29 2.14
C THR A 98 -5.62 -5.00 2.59
N PHE A 99 -5.39 -4.56 3.82
CA PHE A 99 -5.90 -3.29 4.33
C PHE A 99 -5.48 -2.10 3.46
N VAL A 100 -4.18 -1.93 3.21
CA VAL A 100 -3.70 -0.77 2.45
C VAL A 100 -4.06 -0.86 0.98
N VAL A 101 -4.08 -2.05 0.38
CA VAL A 101 -4.51 -2.22 -1.01
C VAL A 101 -6.01 -1.94 -1.19
N LEU A 102 -6.85 -2.33 -0.22
CA LEU A 102 -8.26 -1.93 -0.22
C LEU A 102 -8.42 -0.42 -0.11
N CYS A 103 -7.62 0.23 0.74
CA CYS A 103 -7.61 1.70 0.85
C CYS A 103 -7.22 2.37 -0.48
N LEU A 104 -6.20 1.84 -1.18
CA LEU A 104 -5.80 2.34 -2.50
C LEU A 104 -6.91 2.19 -3.52
N ILE A 105 -7.46 0.99 -3.68
CA ILE A 105 -8.51 0.71 -4.67
C ILE A 105 -9.74 1.61 -4.42
N LEU A 106 -10.14 1.79 -3.16
CA LEU A 106 -11.24 2.69 -2.81
C LEU A 106 -10.92 4.15 -3.17
N ALA A 107 -9.71 4.62 -2.85
CA ALA A 107 -9.27 5.98 -3.18
C ALA A 107 -9.23 6.22 -4.70
N GLU A 108 -8.72 5.25 -5.46
CA GLU A 108 -8.70 5.28 -6.92
C GLU A 108 -10.11 5.33 -7.48
N TRP A 109 -11.01 4.45 -7.06
CA TRP A 109 -12.40 4.44 -7.53
C TRP A 109 -13.15 5.73 -7.20
N VAL A 110 -12.94 6.31 -6.01
CA VAL A 110 -13.49 7.63 -5.66
C VAL A 110 -12.99 8.68 -6.67
N SER A 111 -11.69 8.68 -6.98
CA SER A 111 -11.12 9.58 -8.00
C SER A 111 -11.68 9.31 -9.40
N ARG A 112 -11.81 8.04 -9.81
CA ARG A 112 -12.34 7.65 -11.14
C ARG A 112 -13.79 8.10 -11.31
N ILE A 113 -14.61 7.94 -10.28
CA ILE A 113 -16.03 8.27 -10.31
C ILE A 113 -16.25 9.77 -10.29
N PHE A 114 -15.68 10.48 -9.32
CA PHE A 114 -16.00 11.90 -9.12
C PHE A 114 -15.18 12.83 -10.02
N ALA A 115 -13.89 12.54 -10.23
CA ALA A 115 -13.03 13.39 -11.05
C ALA A 115 -13.05 12.96 -12.53
N PHE A 116 -12.59 11.75 -12.85
CA PHE A 116 -12.43 11.34 -14.25
C PHE A 116 -13.76 11.24 -14.99
N HIS A 117 -14.77 10.59 -14.40
CA HIS A 117 -16.09 10.48 -15.00
C HIS A 117 -16.99 11.67 -14.66
N GLY A 118 -17.11 12.03 -13.38
CA GLY A 118 -18.06 13.05 -12.92
C GLY A 118 -17.74 14.47 -13.38
N TRP A 119 -16.46 14.83 -13.52
CA TRP A 119 -16.05 16.15 -13.99
C TRP A 119 -15.65 16.12 -15.47
N VAL A 120 -14.78 15.19 -15.86
CA VAL A 120 -14.14 15.19 -17.19
C VAL A 120 -14.84 14.27 -18.20
N TYR A 121 -15.85 13.49 -17.78
CA TYR A 121 -16.66 12.62 -18.63
C TYR A 121 -15.88 11.53 -19.38
N PHE A 122 -14.74 11.08 -18.85
CA PHE A 122 -14.08 9.89 -19.37
C PHE A 122 -14.91 8.64 -19.03
N PRO A 123 -15.02 7.66 -19.95
CA PRO A 123 -15.78 6.44 -19.69
C PRO A 123 -15.01 5.53 -18.73
N TYR A 124 -15.72 4.77 -17.91
CA TYR A 124 -15.09 3.81 -16.98
C TYR A 124 -14.23 2.76 -17.68
N SER A 125 -14.56 2.43 -18.94
CA SER A 125 -13.78 1.52 -19.77
C SER A 125 -12.36 2.03 -20.07
N LEU A 126 -12.16 3.35 -20.06
CA LEU A 126 -10.84 3.97 -20.24
C LEU A 126 -10.06 4.03 -18.92
N VAL A 127 -10.75 4.30 -17.79
CA VAL A 127 -10.11 4.79 -16.55
C VAL A 127 -10.14 3.82 -15.38
N TRP A 128 -10.48 2.55 -15.60
CA TRP A 128 -10.55 1.57 -14.52
C TRP A 128 -9.17 1.30 -13.89
N PRO A 129 -9.08 1.21 -12.54
CA PRO A 129 -7.84 0.95 -11.81
C PRO A 129 -7.50 -0.55 -11.78
N ALA A 130 -6.22 -0.87 -11.74
CA ALA A 130 -5.73 -2.23 -11.59
C ALA A 130 -6.07 -2.82 -10.21
N THR A 131 -6.36 -4.12 -10.17
CA THR A 131 -6.52 -4.84 -8.89
C THR A 131 -5.20 -5.44 -8.44
N LEU A 132 -4.84 -5.15 -7.19
CA LEU A 132 -3.69 -5.75 -6.48
C LEU A 132 -4.16 -6.71 -5.37
N LEU A 133 -5.48 -6.88 -5.23
CA LEU A 133 -6.10 -7.53 -4.09
C LEU A 133 -5.73 -9.03 -3.97
N PRO A 134 -5.73 -9.85 -5.04
CA PRO A 134 -5.32 -11.25 -4.93
C PRO A 134 -3.87 -11.40 -4.46
N GLY A 135 -2.97 -10.55 -4.98
CA GLY A 135 -1.58 -10.47 -4.53
C GLY A 135 -1.46 -10.15 -3.05
N ALA A 136 -2.21 -9.13 -2.60
CA ALA A 136 -2.19 -8.69 -1.21
C ALA A 136 -2.72 -9.77 -0.23
N ILE A 137 -3.77 -10.50 -0.61
CA ILE A 137 -4.33 -11.60 0.19
C ILE A 137 -3.28 -12.69 0.39
N VAL A 138 -2.62 -13.12 -0.68
CA VAL A 138 -1.58 -14.16 -0.57
C VAL A 138 -0.37 -13.67 0.20
N LEU A 139 0.03 -12.41 0.04
CA LEU A 139 1.11 -11.80 0.81
C LEU A 139 0.81 -11.85 2.32
N ASP A 140 -0.41 -11.51 2.73
CA ASP A 140 -0.87 -11.62 4.13
C ASP A 140 -0.99 -13.08 4.59
N MET A 141 -1.48 -14.00 3.74
CA MET A 141 -1.58 -15.42 4.07
C MET A 141 -0.20 -16.06 4.32
N VAL A 142 0.80 -15.76 3.50
CA VAL A 142 2.16 -16.27 3.70
C VAL A 142 2.72 -15.77 5.02
N LEU A 143 2.51 -14.50 5.37
CA LEU A 143 2.93 -13.94 6.66
C LEU A 143 2.21 -14.61 7.84
N LEU A 144 0.91 -14.85 7.71
CA LEU A 144 0.09 -15.51 8.74
C LEU A 144 0.54 -16.96 8.98
N LEU A 145 0.74 -17.73 7.90
CA LEU A 145 1.06 -19.16 7.97
C LEU A 145 2.50 -19.41 8.42
N THR A 146 3.46 -18.68 7.84
CA THR A 146 4.89 -18.89 8.13
C THR A 146 5.35 -18.13 9.37
N ARG A 147 4.61 -17.08 9.77
CA ARG A 147 4.98 -16.12 10.82
C ARG A 147 6.36 -15.48 10.63
N SER A 148 6.89 -15.55 9.42
CA SER A 148 8.24 -15.10 9.08
C SER A 148 8.21 -14.07 7.98
N TRP A 149 8.71 -12.88 8.29
CA TRP A 149 8.86 -11.80 7.32
C TRP A 149 9.87 -12.15 6.23
N LEU A 150 10.86 -13.00 6.53
CA LEU A 150 11.84 -13.48 5.55
C LEU A 150 11.16 -14.37 4.50
N PHE A 151 10.38 -15.37 4.93
CA PHE A 151 9.61 -16.22 4.02
C PHE A 151 8.57 -15.41 3.23
N THR A 152 7.95 -14.41 3.85
CA THR A 152 7.01 -13.51 3.18
C THR A 152 7.70 -12.68 2.11
N GLY A 153 8.89 -12.15 2.38
CA GLY A 153 9.66 -11.39 1.39
C GLY A 153 10.18 -12.25 0.22
N ILE A 154 10.42 -13.54 0.44
CA ILE A 154 10.80 -14.45 -0.65
C ILE A 154 9.54 -14.91 -1.41
N PHE A 155 8.67 -15.69 -0.77
CA PHE A 155 7.57 -16.36 -1.47
C PHE A 155 6.33 -15.50 -1.61
N GLY A 156 6.00 -14.72 -0.58
CA GLY A 156 4.83 -13.82 -0.60
C GLY A 156 5.00 -12.69 -1.60
N ALA A 157 6.16 -12.03 -1.63
CA ALA A 157 6.45 -10.95 -2.58
C ALA A 157 6.56 -11.47 -4.02
N TRP A 158 7.09 -12.68 -4.23
CA TRP A 158 7.05 -13.32 -5.56
C TRP A 158 5.63 -13.56 -6.02
N ALA A 159 4.79 -14.14 -5.15
CA ALA A 159 3.40 -14.39 -5.45
C ALA A 159 2.66 -13.07 -5.78
N PHE A 160 2.93 -12.00 -5.02
CA PHE A 160 2.37 -10.67 -5.27
C PHE A 160 2.65 -10.17 -6.69
N GLY A 161 3.91 -10.24 -7.15
CA GLY A 161 4.29 -9.84 -8.50
C GLY A 161 3.71 -10.76 -9.59
N LEU A 162 3.78 -12.08 -9.40
CA LEU A 162 3.31 -13.06 -10.40
C LEU A 162 1.80 -13.05 -10.61
N MET A 163 1.02 -12.78 -9.55
CA MET A 163 -0.44 -12.75 -9.65
C MET A 163 -0.99 -11.45 -10.24
N PHE A 164 -0.19 -10.40 -10.38
CA PHE A 164 -0.65 -9.11 -10.88
C PHE A 164 -1.31 -9.23 -12.26
N TYR A 165 -0.61 -9.78 -13.25
CA TYR A 165 -1.16 -9.88 -14.60
C TYR A 165 -2.34 -10.88 -14.71
N PRO A 166 -2.26 -12.11 -14.15
CA PRO A 166 -3.39 -13.04 -14.14
C PRO A 166 -4.65 -12.51 -13.45
N SER A 167 -4.50 -11.74 -12.35
CA SER A 167 -5.64 -11.20 -11.62
C SER A 167 -6.36 -10.07 -12.38
N ASN A 168 -5.64 -9.31 -13.19
CA ASN A 168 -6.21 -8.23 -13.99
C ASN A 168 -6.67 -8.68 -15.38
N TRP A 169 -6.18 -9.84 -15.86
CA TRP A 169 -6.52 -10.36 -17.18
C TRP A 169 -8.02 -10.45 -17.47
N PRO A 170 -8.89 -10.93 -16.55
CA PRO A 170 -10.33 -10.98 -16.80
C PRO A 170 -10.95 -9.62 -17.17
N MET A 171 -10.43 -8.52 -16.59
CA MET A 171 -10.88 -7.17 -16.90
C MET A 171 -10.19 -6.61 -18.15
N LEU A 172 -8.91 -6.94 -18.36
CA LEU A 172 -8.13 -6.45 -19.50
C LEU A 172 -8.48 -7.13 -20.84
N ALA A 173 -8.90 -8.39 -20.81
CA ALA A 173 -9.05 -9.23 -22.02
C ALA A 173 -9.99 -8.62 -23.07
N ALA A 174 -11.11 -8.01 -22.63
CA ALA A 174 -12.07 -7.37 -23.52
C ALA A 174 -11.46 -6.20 -24.33
N TYR A 175 -10.46 -5.52 -23.75
CA TYR A 175 -9.76 -4.40 -24.40
C TYR A 175 -8.64 -4.84 -25.34
N ARG A 176 -8.26 -6.12 -25.30
CA ARG A 176 -7.22 -6.71 -26.16
C ARG A 176 -7.76 -7.34 -27.43
N VAL A 177 -9.08 -7.32 -27.63
CA VAL A 177 -9.71 -7.75 -28.88
C VAL A 177 -9.22 -6.84 -30.02
N PRO A 178 -8.74 -7.41 -31.13
CA PRO A 178 -8.34 -6.62 -32.30
C PRO A 178 -9.58 -6.06 -32.99
N ALA A 179 -9.47 -4.83 -33.47
CA ALA A 179 -10.45 -4.11 -34.26
C ALA A 179 -9.75 -3.44 -35.45
N GLU A 180 -10.46 -3.29 -36.56
CA GLU A 180 -9.99 -2.55 -37.72
C GLU A 180 -10.51 -1.11 -37.64
N HIS A 181 -9.63 -0.15 -37.87
CA HIS A 181 -9.96 1.27 -37.89
C HIS A 181 -9.13 1.96 -38.96
N MET A 182 -9.80 2.53 -39.97
CA MET A 182 -9.16 3.25 -41.08
C MET A 182 -8.07 2.44 -41.82
N GLY A 183 -8.29 1.14 -42.01
CA GLY A 183 -7.36 0.21 -42.66
C GLY A 183 -6.22 -0.27 -41.77
N GLN A 184 -6.21 0.08 -40.48
CA GLN A 184 -5.17 -0.31 -39.51
C GLN A 184 -5.76 -1.20 -38.40
N MET A 185 -4.95 -2.13 -37.90
CA MET A 185 -5.30 -2.91 -36.72
C MET A 185 -5.02 -2.07 -35.46
N ALA A 186 -6.02 -1.95 -34.59
CA ALA A 186 -5.90 -1.38 -33.26
C ALA A 186 -6.59 -2.32 -32.25
N THR A 187 -6.19 -2.28 -30.98
CA THR A 187 -6.99 -2.98 -29.95
C THR A 187 -8.20 -2.13 -29.57
N VAL A 188 -9.25 -2.74 -29.03
CA VAL A 188 -10.40 -2.00 -28.46
C VAL A 188 -9.92 -0.95 -27.44
N GLY A 189 -8.92 -1.26 -26.63
CA GLY A 189 -8.31 -0.32 -25.69
C GLY A 189 -7.69 0.91 -26.39
N ASP A 190 -6.94 0.70 -27.48
CA ASP A 190 -6.36 1.78 -28.27
C ASP A 190 -7.45 2.65 -28.91
N LEU A 191 -8.53 2.05 -29.40
CA LEU A 191 -9.66 2.79 -29.98
C LEU A 191 -10.38 3.65 -28.94
N ILE A 192 -10.58 3.15 -27.73
CA ILE A 192 -11.14 3.96 -26.64
C ILE A 192 -10.21 5.14 -26.33
N GLY A 193 -8.90 4.90 -26.22
CA GLY A 193 -7.91 5.97 -26.00
C GLY A 193 -7.84 7.00 -27.14
N TYR A 194 -8.13 6.57 -28.37
CA TYR A 194 -8.21 7.44 -29.56
C TYR A 194 -9.50 8.28 -29.60
N HIS A 195 -10.66 7.68 -29.29
CA HIS A 195 -11.95 8.36 -29.32
C HIS A 195 -12.14 9.37 -28.18
N PHE A 196 -11.65 9.04 -26.98
CA PHE A 196 -11.79 9.90 -25.81
C PHE A 196 -10.55 10.78 -25.66
N ILE A 197 -10.60 11.95 -26.30
CA ILE A 197 -9.48 12.88 -26.44
C ILE A 197 -8.98 13.34 -25.07
N ARG A 198 -7.68 13.18 -24.85
CA ARG A 198 -6.96 13.69 -23.68
C ARG A 198 -6.08 14.86 -24.11
N SER A 199 -6.38 16.05 -23.62
CA SER A 199 -5.77 17.31 -24.11
C SER A 199 -4.24 17.38 -23.95
N ALA A 200 -3.69 16.75 -22.91
CA ALA A 200 -2.28 16.86 -22.55
C ALA A 200 -1.51 15.52 -22.57
N THR A 201 -2.14 14.43 -23.02
CA THR A 201 -1.49 13.10 -23.05
C THR A 201 -1.54 12.51 -24.47
N PRO A 202 -0.73 13.04 -25.40
CA PRO A 202 -0.61 12.49 -26.75
C PRO A 202 0.01 11.07 -26.72
N GLU A 203 -0.24 10.32 -27.79
CA GLU A 203 0.15 8.90 -27.92
C GLU A 203 1.64 8.65 -27.66
N TYR A 204 2.51 9.56 -28.10
CA TYR A 204 3.95 9.36 -27.97
C TYR A 204 4.47 9.40 -26.52
N LEU A 205 3.72 10.00 -25.57
CA LEU A 205 4.07 9.97 -24.14
C LEU A 205 3.85 8.60 -23.52
N ARG A 206 3.02 7.76 -24.15
CA ARG A 206 2.70 6.44 -23.66
C ARG A 206 3.95 5.55 -23.66
N TYR A 207 4.33 5.09 -22.47
CA TYR A 207 5.45 4.20 -22.28
C TYR A 207 4.97 2.74 -22.17
N ILE A 208 4.86 2.11 -23.34
CA ILE A 208 4.39 0.73 -23.51
C ILE A 208 5.39 -0.07 -24.34
N GLU A 209 5.24 -1.40 -24.33
CA GLU A 209 5.98 -2.29 -25.23
C GLU A 209 5.82 -1.87 -26.71
N ARG A 210 6.94 -1.54 -27.38
CA ARG A 210 7.01 -1.25 -28.83
C ARG A 210 7.83 -2.29 -29.61
N GLY A 211 8.16 -3.41 -28.97
CA GLY A 211 9.03 -4.45 -29.52
C GLY A 211 10.51 -4.04 -29.55
N THR A 212 11.40 -5.02 -29.45
CA THR A 212 12.84 -4.83 -29.65
C THR A 212 13.41 -5.98 -30.47
N LEU A 213 14.53 -5.76 -31.16
CA LEU A 213 15.23 -6.82 -31.91
C LEU A 213 15.77 -7.96 -31.00
N ARG A 214 15.71 -7.78 -29.68
CA ARG A 214 16.17 -8.74 -28.67
C ARG A 214 15.02 -9.50 -28.00
N THR A 215 13.77 -9.14 -28.31
CA THR A 215 12.59 -9.81 -27.77
C THR A 215 12.27 -11.02 -28.64
N PHE A 216 12.28 -12.22 -28.05
CA PHE A 216 11.92 -13.45 -28.73
C PHE A 216 10.51 -13.89 -28.33
N GLY A 217 9.59 -14.01 -29.29
CA GLY A 217 8.23 -14.49 -29.07
C GLY A 217 7.26 -13.46 -28.45
N GLY A 218 6.07 -13.94 -28.04
CA GLY A 218 5.00 -13.14 -27.41
C GLY A 218 5.00 -13.18 -25.88
N GLU A 219 6.08 -13.64 -25.27
CA GLU A 219 6.17 -14.02 -23.83
C GLU A 219 6.51 -12.84 -22.89
N SER A 220 6.48 -11.60 -23.39
CA SER A 220 6.88 -10.40 -22.63
C SER A 220 6.17 -10.26 -21.29
N ALA A 221 4.87 -10.61 -21.23
CA ALA A 221 4.09 -10.55 -19.99
C ALA A 221 4.60 -11.49 -18.90
N LEU A 222 5.02 -12.70 -19.29
CA LEU A 222 5.56 -13.68 -18.35
C LEU A 222 6.91 -13.22 -17.81
N ILE A 223 7.81 -12.80 -18.70
CA ILE A 223 9.15 -12.32 -18.33
C ILE A 223 9.04 -11.09 -17.42
N ALA A 224 8.17 -10.14 -17.76
CA ALA A 224 7.88 -8.96 -16.94
C ALA A 224 7.33 -9.35 -15.57
N SER A 225 6.44 -10.34 -15.48
CA SER A 225 5.89 -10.82 -14.21
C SER A 225 6.96 -11.45 -13.31
N PHE A 226 7.88 -12.23 -13.86
CA PHE A 226 9.01 -12.79 -13.10
C PHE A 226 9.99 -11.72 -12.65
N PHE A 227 10.30 -10.76 -13.52
CA PHE A 227 11.13 -9.61 -13.17
C PHE A 227 10.48 -8.79 -12.04
N ALA A 228 9.19 -8.49 -12.16
CA ALA A 228 8.40 -7.83 -11.13
C ALA A 228 8.46 -8.57 -9.80
N ALA A 229 8.26 -9.89 -9.80
CA ALA A 229 8.30 -10.74 -8.62
C ALA A 229 9.66 -10.67 -7.90
N PHE A 230 10.76 -10.76 -8.65
CA PHE A 230 12.10 -10.63 -8.10
C PHE A 230 12.33 -9.24 -7.46
N MET A 231 11.96 -8.18 -8.17
CA MET A 231 12.10 -6.80 -7.66
C MET A 231 11.17 -6.55 -6.46
N CYS A 232 9.98 -7.13 -6.45
CA CYS A 232 9.05 -7.08 -5.33
C CYS A 232 9.68 -7.63 -4.05
N SER A 233 10.44 -8.72 -4.12
CA SER A 233 11.20 -9.22 -2.94
C SER A 233 12.19 -8.20 -2.39
N MET A 234 12.97 -7.57 -3.27
CA MET A 234 13.96 -6.58 -2.86
C MET A 234 13.29 -5.37 -2.20
N VAL A 235 12.24 -4.84 -2.83
CA VAL A 235 11.45 -3.72 -2.30
C VAL A 235 10.78 -4.11 -0.99
N TYR A 236 10.23 -5.32 -0.90
CA TYR A 236 9.60 -5.81 0.32
C TYR A 236 10.58 -5.81 1.50
N PHE A 237 11.80 -6.34 1.31
CA PHE A 237 12.80 -6.33 2.39
C PHE A 237 13.19 -4.93 2.83
N LEU A 238 13.42 -4.03 1.87
CA LEU A 238 13.74 -2.64 2.16
C LEU A 238 12.61 -1.98 2.96
N PHE A 239 11.37 -2.07 2.47
CA PHE A 239 10.24 -1.36 3.06
C PHE A 239 9.68 -2.03 4.31
N TRP A 240 9.94 -3.33 4.52
CA TRP A 240 9.78 -3.96 5.81
C TRP A 240 10.66 -3.27 6.86
N HIS A 241 11.94 -3.06 6.58
CA HIS A 241 12.84 -2.37 7.51
C HIS A 241 12.48 -0.90 7.71
N VAL A 242 12.03 -0.20 6.65
CA VAL A 242 11.50 1.16 6.76
C VAL A 242 10.26 1.18 7.67
N GLY A 243 9.32 0.23 7.50
CA GLY A 243 8.15 0.12 8.38
C GLY A 243 8.51 -0.20 9.84
N VAL A 244 9.54 -1.00 10.07
CA VAL A 244 10.10 -1.23 11.42
C VAL A 244 10.69 0.06 11.98
N LEU A 245 11.40 0.85 11.19
CA LEU A 245 11.96 2.12 11.64
C LEU A 245 10.87 3.15 11.94
N ALA A 246 9.87 3.26 11.06
CA ALA A 246 8.76 4.19 11.22
C ALA A 246 7.88 3.89 12.44
N SER A 247 7.88 2.65 12.93
CA SER A 247 7.14 2.24 14.13
C SER A 247 7.94 2.39 15.44
N LYS A 248 9.23 2.76 15.38
CA LYS A 248 10.03 3.00 16.59
C LYS A 248 9.77 4.40 17.14
N ILE A 249 9.42 4.46 18.42
CA ILE A 249 9.28 5.71 19.15
C ILE A 249 10.66 6.13 19.64
N HIS A 250 11.18 7.25 19.11
CA HIS A 250 12.42 7.85 19.56
C HIS A 250 12.14 9.17 20.27
N TYR A 251 12.54 9.28 21.53
CA TYR A 251 12.54 10.53 22.27
C TYR A 251 13.89 11.23 22.04
N LEU A 252 13.86 12.36 21.33
CA LEU A 252 15.07 13.14 21.07
C LEU A 252 15.27 14.15 22.21
N PRO A 253 16.40 14.10 22.94
CA PRO A 253 16.68 15.09 23.97
C PRO A 253 16.86 16.47 23.31
N ASN A 254 16.13 17.46 23.83
CA ASN A 254 16.08 18.80 23.24
C ASN A 254 17.43 19.54 23.44
N GLN A 255 18.29 19.50 22.42
CA GLN A 255 19.59 20.18 22.41
C GLN A 255 19.46 21.72 22.49
N MET A 256 18.30 22.28 22.12
CA MET A 256 18.03 23.73 22.21
C MET A 256 17.88 24.21 23.66
N LYS A 257 17.58 23.32 24.62
CA LYS A 257 17.59 23.67 26.07
C LYS A 257 18.96 24.19 26.51
N LYS A 258 20.05 23.70 25.91
CA LYS A 258 21.43 24.11 26.20
C LYS A 258 21.75 25.51 25.67
N PHE A 259 21.20 25.87 24.50
CA PHE A 259 21.36 27.21 23.90
C PHE A 259 20.45 28.27 24.53
N MET A 260 19.29 27.88 25.07
CA MET A 260 18.34 28.78 25.73
C MET A 260 18.61 28.98 27.22
N GLY A 261 19.77 28.55 27.75
CA GLY A 261 20.12 28.72 29.17
C GLY A 261 19.32 27.86 30.15
N MET A 262 18.52 26.90 29.65
CA MET A 262 17.69 26.00 30.47
C MET A 262 18.41 24.69 30.85
N GLY A 263 19.74 24.69 30.83
CA GLY A 263 20.58 23.49 31.07
C GLY A 263 20.51 22.90 32.48
N GLY A 264 19.77 23.53 33.41
CA GLY A 264 19.59 23.08 34.80
C GLY A 264 18.14 22.81 35.22
N MET A 265 17.15 22.96 34.34
CA MET A 265 15.76 22.64 34.69
C MET A 265 15.52 21.13 34.51
N LYS A 266 15.32 20.43 35.64
CA LYS A 266 14.85 19.05 35.64
C LYS A 266 13.55 18.94 34.84
N GLU A 267 13.44 17.90 34.02
CA GLU A 267 12.23 17.61 33.26
C GLU A 267 11.06 17.45 34.24
N THR A 268 10.19 18.45 34.25
CA THR A 268 8.89 18.39 34.89
C THR A 268 7.92 17.97 33.81
N ASP A 269 7.24 16.85 34.03
CA ASP A 269 6.15 16.42 33.16
C ASP A 269 5.08 17.50 33.19
N THR A 270 4.89 18.18 32.07
CA THR A 270 3.96 19.32 31.91
C THR A 270 2.50 18.95 32.13
N PHE A 271 2.18 17.67 32.29
CA PHE A 271 0.83 17.18 32.57
C PHE A 271 0.55 16.82 34.04
N THR A 272 1.57 16.53 34.86
CA THR A 272 1.39 16.01 36.23
C THR A 272 2.16 16.78 37.30
N GLY A 273 3.09 17.67 36.93
CA GLY A 273 3.87 18.47 37.89
C GLY A 273 4.79 17.66 38.81
N HIS A 274 4.90 16.35 38.60
CA HIS A 274 5.79 15.48 39.37
C HIS A 274 7.17 15.40 38.72
N GLN A 275 8.20 15.43 39.56
CA GLN A 275 9.60 15.26 39.14
C GLN A 275 9.82 13.79 38.75
N VAL A 276 10.39 13.55 37.57
CA VAL A 276 10.80 12.21 37.13
C VAL A 276 11.90 11.69 38.08
N PRO A 277 11.74 10.53 38.74
CA PRO A 277 12.76 9.97 39.63
C PRO A 277 14.04 9.59 38.87
N SER A 278 15.19 9.86 39.48
CA SER A 278 16.55 9.66 38.92
C SER A 278 16.92 8.20 38.60
N GLU A 279 16.09 7.23 38.96
CA GLU A 279 16.35 5.81 38.70
C GLU A 279 16.13 5.41 37.23
N LEU A 280 15.38 6.21 36.46
CA LEU A 280 15.11 5.93 35.04
C LEU A 280 16.19 6.45 34.08
N GLU A 281 17.16 7.24 34.55
CA GLU A 281 18.29 7.70 33.74
C GLU A 281 19.33 6.60 33.48
N GLY A 282 19.44 5.61 34.38
CA GLY A 282 20.37 4.47 34.22
C GLY A 282 19.93 3.42 33.20
N ALA A 283 18.66 3.42 32.78
CA ALA A 283 18.10 2.43 31.85
C ALA A 283 18.09 2.88 30.38
N ARG A 284 18.68 4.05 30.06
CA ARG A 284 18.69 4.67 28.73
C ARG A 284 20.05 4.67 28.02
N SER A 285 20.97 3.76 28.39
CA SER A 285 22.19 3.47 27.62
C SER A 285 22.01 2.24 26.73
#